data_AF-A0A1M3HIE9-F1
#
_entry.id   AF-A0A1M3HIE9-F1
#
_cell.length_a   1.000
_cell.length_b   1.000
_cell.length_c   1.000
_cell.angle_alpha   90.00
_cell.angle_beta   90.00
_cell.angle_gamma   90.00
#
_symmetry.space_group_name_H-M   'P 1'
#
loop_
_entity.id
_entity.type
_entity.pdbx_description
1 polymer ?
#
loop_
_entity_poly.entity_id
_entity_poly.type
_entity_poly.pdbx_seq_one_letter_code
_entity_poly.pdbx_strand_id
1 'polypeptide(L)'
;MSANFFGGGIANGDYNFYLMGMIAMPPLVPTHVWNALSLAIARGATDQVKELVEENHLDVNACLSDSYWMPLLMEVLLSSGFSTEPERLSLLRYLLENGANPNICCSKGYNCLHIAVQQHQYIHALDLFLDFDADVNMPDGDGSNVVYWAVMGFLLRKENQKDRTLSHRVFEKILFHGADLDQKNKYDMNARAWLDHAAPEVKEMVTRWEAGRPAVRPAYTVQPKFPTGLHYPALVQKIWSEPSSTNTSLSGEMLRAVETLRDEAQRNGNANYKNTHKKMAVFVRDTLIGSGYFPQADVQRIRWSTEKLMKGRRPYKQDDVYDLLVDEVCVYHLASPNHYL
;
A
#
# COMPACT_ATOMS: atom_id res chain seq x y z
N MET A 1 4.97 -26.43 24.56
CA MET A 1 6.34 -26.54 24.03
C MET A 1 6.62 -25.26 23.28
N SER A 2 7.39 -24.39 23.90
CA SER A 2 7.81 -23.07 23.40
C SER A 2 8.83 -23.26 22.28
N ALA A 3 8.47 -22.88 21.05
CA ALA A 3 9.43 -22.80 19.96
C ALA A 3 10.19 -21.47 20.08
N ASN A 4 11.46 -21.57 20.47
CA ASN A 4 12.44 -20.49 20.40
C ASN A 4 12.63 -20.07 18.94
N PHE A 5 12.13 -18.89 18.55
CA PHE A 5 12.36 -18.29 17.23
C PHE A 5 13.48 -17.24 17.21
N PHE A 6 14.14 -17.00 18.36
CA PHE A 6 15.32 -16.13 18.46
C PHE A 6 16.58 -16.98 18.51
N GLY A 7 16.97 -17.55 17.37
CA GLY A 7 18.14 -18.43 17.31
C GLY A 7 18.58 -18.71 15.87
N GLY A 8 19.05 -17.68 15.17
CA GLY A 8 19.65 -17.81 13.85
C GLY A 8 20.54 -16.61 13.59
N GLY A 9 21.85 -16.87 13.45
CA GLY A 9 22.91 -15.87 13.34
C GLY A 9 22.72 -14.90 12.18
N ILE A 10 23.16 -13.67 12.43
CA ILE A 10 23.17 -12.55 11.51
C ILE A 10 24.15 -12.88 10.38
N ALA A 11 23.65 -13.18 9.19
CA ALA A 11 24.47 -13.17 7.97
C ALA A 11 24.37 -11.77 7.36
N ASN A 12 25.53 -11.19 7.01
CA ASN A 12 25.70 -9.87 6.39
C ASN A 12 25.09 -9.80 4.95
N GLY A 13 23.78 -9.99 4.82
CA GLY A 13 23.08 -10.04 3.52
C GLY A 13 21.64 -9.52 3.51
N ASP A 14 21.00 -9.29 4.66
CA ASP A 14 19.57 -8.92 4.74
C ASP A 14 19.30 -7.41 4.65
N TYR A 15 20.09 -6.73 3.83
CA TYR A 15 19.96 -5.31 3.55
C TYR A 15 18.98 -5.02 2.39
N ASN A 16 18.48 -6.06 1.72
CA ASN A 16 17.91 -5.97 0.38
C ASN A 16 16.55 -5.26 0.26
N PHE A 17 15.73 -5.16 1.31
CA PHE A 17 14.39 -4.58 1.15
C PHE A 17 14.42 -3.05 0.94
N TYR A 18 15.34 -2.35 1.62
CA TYR A 18 15.50 -0.89 1.50
C TYR A 18 16.69 -0.48 0.59
N LEU A 19 17.74 -1.33 0.46
CA LEU A 19 18.90 -1.03 -0.39
C LEU A 19 18.71 -1.42 -1.87
N MET A 20 17.65 -2.16 -2.25
CA MET A 20 17.28 -2.39 -3.66
C MET A 20 16.48 -1.24 -4.31
N GLY A 21 16.59 -0.02 -3.78
CA GLY A 21 16.36 1.21 -4.56
C GLY A 21 14.91 1.60 -4.84
N MET A 22 13.96 1.33 -3.94
CA MET A 22 12.53 1.50 -4.27
C MET A 22 11.62 2.12 -3.18
N ILE A 23 12.11 2.46 -1.98
CA ILE A 23 11.35 3.21 -0.95
C ILE A 23 12.29 4.24 -0.30
N ALA A 24 11.86 5.49 -0.14
CA ALA A 24 12.63 6.48 0.63
C ALA A 24 12.88 5.94 2.04
N MET A 25 14.12 6.01 2.54
CA MET A 25 14.43 5.52 3.89
C MET A 25 13.49 6.19 4.90
N PRO A 26 12.72 5.42 5.70
CA PRO A 26 11.80 6.02 6.65
C PRO A 26 12.60 6.88 7.64
N PRO A 27 12.07 8.02 8.08
CA PRO A 27 12.80 8.90 8.98
C PRO A 27 13.13 8.15 10.27
N LEU A 28 14.27 8.46 10.88
CA LEU A 28 14.63 7.88 12.18
C LEU A 28 14.11 8.78 13.31
N VAL A 29 13.65 8.16 14.40
CA VAL A 29 13.33 8.89 15.63
C VAL A 29 14.62 9.56 16.12
N PRO A 30 14.62 10.87 16.42
CA PRO A 30 15.80 11.55 16.93
C PRO A 30 16.32 10.87 18.21
N THR A 31 17.62 10.61 18.29
CA THR A 31 18.23 9.81 19.37
C THR A 31 17.94 10.35 20.78
N HIS A 32 17.87 11.67 20.93
CA HIS A 32 17.55 12.31 22.21
C HIS A 32 16.10 12.08 22.66
N VAL A 33 15.16 11.91 21.72
CA VAL A 33 13.75 11.59 22.00
C VAL A 33 13.55 10.09 22.17
N TRP A 34 14.28 9.27 21.40
CA TRP A 34 14.15 7.81 21.41
C TRP A 34 14.33 7.20 22.81
N ASN A 35 15.31 7.67 23.58
CA ASN A 35 15.55 7.13 24.92
C ASN A 35 14.35 7.35 25.85
N ALA A 36 13.71 8.52 25.80
CA ALA A 36 12.52 8.80 26.59
C ALA A 36 11.31 8.03 26.07
N LEU A 37 11.12 7.99 24.75
CA LEU A 37 10.01 7.32 24.08
C LEU A 37 10.01 5.81 24.33
N SER A 38 11.15 5.16 24.13
CA SER A 38 11.32 3.71 24.37
C SER A 38 11.08 3.35 25.83
N LEU A 39 11.54 4.17 26.77
CA LEU A 39 11.28 3.96 28.20
C LEU A 39 9.79 4.12 28.54
N ALA A 40 9.11 5.10 27.94
CA ALA A 40 7.67 5.30 28.12
C ALA A 40 6.88 4.10 27.58
N ILE A 41 7.22 3.60 26.38
CA ILE A 41 6.60 2.41 25.79
C ILE A 41 6.88 1.15 26.61
N ALA A 42 8.11 0.96 27.10
CA ALA A 42 8.49 -0.17 27.95
C ALA A 42 7.79 -0.16 29.32
N ARG A 43 7.30 0.99 29.77
CA ARG A 43 6.49 1.16 31.00
C ARG A 43 4.99 1.15 30.75
N GLY A 44 4.55 1.09 29.48
CA GLY A 44 3.14 1.25 29.12
C GLY A 44 2.59 2.66 29.38
N ALA A 45 3.43 3.67 29.57
CA ALA A 45 3.01 5.04 29.92
C ALA A 45 2.39 5.77 28.71
N THR A 46 1.17 5.39 28.34
CA THR A 46 0.50 5.85 27.10
C THR A 46 0.40 7.37 26.98
N ASP A 47 0.10 8.08 28.06
CA ASP A 47 0.01 9.55 28.04
C ASP A 47 1.38 10.20 27.81
N GLN A 48 2.45 9.68 28.43
CA GLN A 48 3.81 10.17 28.18
C GLN A 48 4.25 9.93 26.74
N VAL A 49 3.83 8.82 26.12
CA VAL A 49 4.11 8.56 24.70
C VAL A 49 3.44 9.63 23.83
N LYS A 50 2.18 9.97 24.10
CA LYS A 50 1.45 11.02 23.36
C LYS A 50 2.09 12.39 23.52
N GLU A 51 2.41 12.77 24.75
CA GLU A 51 3.12 14.03 25.06
C GLU A 51 4.44 14.12 24.28
N LEU A 52 5.26 13.06 24.30
CA LEU A 52 6.53 13.04 23.58
C LEU A 52 6.36 13.15 22.05
N VAL A 53 5.32 12.52 21.49
CA VAL A 53 5.00 12.63 20.06
C VAL A 53 4.60 14.07 19.69
N GLU A 54 3.77 14.70 20.51
CA GLU A 54 3.25 16.05 20.27
C GLU A 54 4.31 17.14 20.47
N GLU A 55 5.04 17.12 21.59
CA GLU A 55 6.05 18.12 21.94
C GLU A 55 7.22 18.15 20.98
N ASN A 56 7.60 16.99 20.44
CA ASN A 56 8.74 16.86 19.53
C ASN A 56 8.33 16.80 18.06
N HIS A 57 7.03 16.95 17.76
CA HIS A 57 6.47 16.83 16.41
C HIS A 57 6.98 15.57 15.67
N LEU A 58 6.96 14.43 16.36
CA LEU A 58 7.53 13.20 15.83
C LEU A 58 6.73 12.72 14.61
N ASP A 59 7.45 12.29 13.58
CA ASP A 59 6.85 11.49 12.52
C ASP A 59 6.48 10.11 13.09
N VAL A 60 5.18 9.84 13.19
CA VAL A 60 4.65 8.55 13.68
C VAL A 60 5.02 7.36 12.80
N ASN A 61 5.51 7.62 11.58
CA ASN A 61 6.05 6.62 10.65
C ASN A 61 7.56 6.39 10.81
N ALA A 62 8.20 7.06 11.76
CA ALA A 62 9.63 6.93 11.96
C ALA A 62 10.05 5.55 12.48
N CYS A 63 11.25 5.14 12.10
CA CYS A 63 11.90 3.93 12.58
C CYS A 63 12.82 4.21 13.77
N LEU A 64 13.00 3.20 14.62
CA LEU A 64 13.71 3.35 15.91
C LEU A 64 15.23 3.33 15.78
N SER A 65 15.75 2.48 14.88
CA SER A 65 17.18 2.38 14.62
C SER A 65 17.44 1.96 13.17
N ASP A 66 18.62 2.33 12.68
CA ASP A 66 19.18 1.94 11.38
C ASP A 66 19.46 0.43 11.25
N SER A 67 19.56 -0.27 12.38
CA SER A 67 19.95 -1.68 12.42
C SER A 67 18.75 -2.60 12.29
N TYR A 68 17.62 -2.24 12.92
CA TYR A 68 16.40 -3.07 12.91
C TYR A 68 15.30 -2.52 11.99
N TRP A 69 15.35 -1.22 11.65
CA TRP A 69 14.32 -0.53 10.86
C TRP A 69 12.90 -0.83 11.34
N MET A 70 12.71 -0.87 12.66
CA MET A 70 11.41 -1.16 13.26
C MET A 70 10.57 0.12 13.29
N PRO A 71 9.34 0.14 12.75
CA PRO A 71 8.45 1.30 12.86
C PRO A 71 7.95 1.50 14.30
N LEU A 72 7.71 2.75 14.71
CA LEU A 72 7.15 3.07 16.04
C LEU A 72 5.85 2.30 16.34
N LEU A 73 4.97 2.17 15.34
CA LEU A 73 3.73 1.40 15.46
C LEU A 73 3.98 -0.08 15.84
N MET A 74 5.05 -0.69 15.30
CA MET A 74 5.42 -2.08 15.57
C MET A 74 6.02 -2.25 16.98
N GLU A 75 6.79 -1.27 17.46
CA GLU A 75 7.30 -1.27 18.84
C GLU A 75 6.16 -1.26 19.86
N VAL A 76 5.15 -0.41 19.64
CA VAL A 76 3.96 -0.39 20.50
C VAL A 76 3.19 -1.71 20.45
N LEU A 77 3.09 -2.34 19.27
CA LEU A 77 2.46 -3.64 19.11
C LEU A 77 3.19 -4.72 19.94
N LEU A 78 4.52 -4.77 19.85
CA LEU A 78 5.34 -5.83 20.41
C LEU A 78 5.73 -5.63 21.88
N SER A 79 5.65 -4.41 22.41
CA SER A 79 6.06 -4.10 23.77
C SER A 79 5.28 -4.90 24.82
N SER A 80 6.03 -5.47 25.76
CA SER A 80 5.53 -6.13 26.96
C SER A 80 5.21 -5.15 28.10
N GLY A 81 5.43 -3.85 27.90
CA GLY A 81 5.21 -2.82 28.91
C GLY A 81 3.74 -2.52 29.20
N PHE A 82 2.84 -2.84 28.27
CA PHE A 82 1.41 -2.64 28.43
C PHE A 82 0.79 -3.71 29.32
N SER A 83 0.10 -3.28 30.37
CA SER A 83 -0.48 -4.18 31.37
C SER A 83 -1.75 -4.86 30.85
N THR A 84 -2.45 -4.21 29.92
CA THR A 84 -3.70 -4.73 29.34
C THR A 84 -3.77 -4.50 27.83
N GLU A 85 -4.53 -5.34 27.13
CA GLU A 85 -4.77 -5.18 25.69
C GLU A 85 -5.46 -3.84 25.33
N PRO A 86 -6.49 -3.36 26.05
CA PRO A 86 -7.13 -2.07 25.75
C PRO A 86 -6.17 -0.88 25.84
N GLU A 87 -5.21 -0.91 26.75
CA GLU A 87 -4.18 0.12 26.90
C GLU A 87 -3.29 0.19 25.65
N ARG A 88 -2.80 -0.97 25.18
CA ARG A 88 -2.04 -1.06 23.93
C ARG A 88 -2.88 -0.61 22.73
N LEU A 89 -4.13 -1.08 22.62
CA LEU A 89 -5.04 -0.71 21.53
C LEU A 89 -5.35 0.78 21.49
N SER A 90 -5.49 1.42 22.66
CA SER A 90 -5.69 2.87 22.78
C SER A 90 -4.51 3.64 22.18
N LEU A 91 -3.28 3.23 22.49
CA LEU A 91 -2.10 3.87 21.94
C LEU A 91 -1.91 3.57 20.44
N LEU A 92 -2.14 2.33 19.99
CA LEU A 92 -2.12 1.98 18.57
C LEU A 92 -3.13 2.82 17.78
N ARG A 93 -4.36 2.96 18.30
CA ARG A 93 -5.41 3.79 17.70
C ARG A 93 -4.97 5.24 17.59
N TYR A 94 -4.40 5.80 18.67
CA TYR A 94 -3.88 7.17 18.66
C TYR A 94 -2.83 7.37 17.55
N LEU A 95 -1.87 6.44 17.41
CA LEU A 95 -0.85 6.54 16.36
C LEU A 95 -1.46 6.47 14.95
N LEU A 96 -2.41 5.56 14.74
CA LEU A 96 -3.11 5.42 13.45
C LEU A 96 -3.95 6.66 13.11
N GLU A 97 -4.65 7.24 14.09
CA GLU A 97 -5.41 8.49 13.93
C GLU A 97 -4.51 9.68 13.62
N ASN A 98 -3.25 9.64 14.05
CA ASN A 98 -2.21 10.61 13.71
C ASN A 98 -1.44 10.27 12.41
N GLY A 99 -1.93 9.32 11.60
CA GLY A 99 -1.36 9.03 10.28
C GLY A 99 -0.25 7.99 10.26
N ALA A 100 -0.12 7.15 11.30
CA ALA A 100 0.76 6.00 11.25
C ALA A 100 0.29 5.02 10.15
N ASN A 101 1.22 4.60 9.31
CA ASN A 101 0.99 3.71 8.20
C ASN A 101 1.26 2.25 8.64
N PRO A 102 0.23 1.39 8.74
CA PRO A 102 0.40 0.00 9.16
C PRO A 102 1.13 -0.88 8.13
N ASN A 103 1.40 -0.36 6.93
CA ASN A 103 2.06 -1.08 5.85
C ASN A 103 3.58 -0.96 5.87
N ILE A 104 4.16 -0.14 6.76
CA ILE A 104 5.62 -0.02 6.87
C ILE A 104 6.20 -1.33 7.39
N CYS A 105 7.18 -1.86 6.67
CA CYS A 105 7.83 -3.12 7.00
C CYS A 105 9.08 -2.91 7.86
N CYS A 106 9.38 -3.85 8.76
CA CYS A 106 10.68 -3.92 9.39
C CYS A 106 11.75 -4.44 8.41
N SER A 107 13.02 -4.46 8.84
CA SER A 107 14.16 -5.00 8.05
C SER A 107 13.94 -6.42 7.51
N LYS A 108 13.09 -7.23 8.17
CA LYS A 108 12.75 -8.60 7.74
C LYS A 108 11.59 -8.66 6.72
N GLY A 109 11.07 -7.52 6.28
CA GLY A 109 9.94 -7.43 5.36
C GLY A 109 8.55 -7.58 6.00
N TYR A 110 8.45 -7.77 7.32
CA TYR A 110 7.17 -7.89 8.01
C TYR A 110 6.58 -6.52 8.35
N ASN A 111 5.28 -6.32 8.12
CA ASN A 111 4.51 -5.19 8.64
C ASN A 111 3.68 -5.61 9.87
N CYS A 112 2.91 -4.67 10.45
CA CYS A 112 2.08 -4.95 11.64
C CYS A 112 1.02 -6.03 11.39
N LEU A 113 0.44 -6.13 10.19
CA LEU A 113 -0.54 -7.18 9.86
C LEU A 113 0.09 -8.58 9.93
N HIS A 114 1.28 -8.77 9.37
CA HIS A 114 1.98 -10.05 9.37
C HIS A 114 2.28 -10.54 10.79
N ILE A 115 2.67 -9.63 11.68
CA ILE A 115 2.93 -9.97 13.09
C ILE A 115 1.62 -10.31 13.81
N ALA A 116 0.60 -9.46 13.63
CA ALA A 116 -0.64 -9.57 14.37
C ALA A 116 -1.43 -10.84 13.99
N VAL A 117 -1.38 -11.28 12.73
CA VAL A 117 -2.08 -12.50 12.27
C VAL A 117 -1.46 -13.79 12.81
N GLN A 118 -0.17 -13.79 13.14
CA GLN A 118 0.54 -14.97 13.63
C GLN A 118 0.32 -15.25 15.12
N GLN A 119 -0.18 -14.26 15.89
CA GLN A 119 -0.30 -14.36 17.34
C GLN A 119 -1.70 -13.95 17.80
N HIS A 120 -2.42 -14.88 18.45
CA HIS A 120 -3.81 -14.65 18.88
C HIS A 120 -3.98 -13.45 19.82
N GLN A 121 -2.95 -13.13 20.62
CA GLN A 121 -2.95 -11.98 21.53
C GLN A 121 -3.02 -10.62 20.83
N TYR A 122 -2.81 -10.57 19.51
CA TYR A 122 -2.86 -9.35 18.70
C TYR A 122 -4.06 -9.31 17.77
N ILE A 123 -5.05 -10.19 17.96
CA ILE A 123 -6.19 -10.29 17.04
C ILE A 123 -7.05 -9.02 17.00
N HIS A 124 -7.19 -8.31 18.12
CA HIS A 124 -7.88 -7.01 18.13
C HIS A 124 -7.03 -5.90 17.53
N ALA A 125 -5.69 -6.00 17.61
CA ALA A 125 -4.79 -5.07 16.92
C ALA A 125 -4.84 -5.31 15.40
N LEU A 126 -4.91 -6.57 14.96
CA LEU A 126 -5.15 -6.93 13.56
C LEU A 126 -6.46 -6.34 13.06
N ASP A 127 -7.56 -6.52 13.81
CA ASP A 127 -8.87 -5.96 13.47
C ASP A 127 -8.81 -4.43 13.35
N LEU A 128 -8.11 -3.77 14.29
CA LEU A 128 -7.85 -2.33 14.28
C LEU A 128 -7.05 -1.90 13.04
N PHE A 129 -5.97 -2.60 12.67
CA PHE A 129 -5.19 -2.25 11.48
C PHE A 129 -6.02 -2.36 10.20
N LEU A 130 -6.90 -3.36 10.11
CA LEU A 130 -7.83 -3.49 9.00
C LEU A 130 -8.86 -2.35 8.94
N ASP A 131 -9.31 -1.82 10.10
CA ASP A 131 -10.18 -0.62 10.14
C ASP A 131 -9.49 0.64 9.56
N PHE A 132 -8.16 0.67 9.56
CA PHE A 132 -7.33 1.75 9.04
C PHE A 132 -6.74 1.41 7.66
N ASP A 133 -7.46 0.62 6.85
CA ASP A 133 -7.13 0.29 5.46
C ASP A 133 -5.71 -0.29 5.26
N ALA A 134 -5.22 -1.08 6.22
CA ALA A 134 -3.98 -1.81 6.05
C ALA A 134 -4.07 -2.78 4.85
N ASP A 135 -3.02 -2.81 4.03
CA ASP A 135 -2.99 -3.56 2.77
C ASP A 135 -2.74 -5.05 3.06
N VAL A 136 -3.78 -5.84 2.82
CA VAL A 136 -3.79 -7.30 3.04
C VAL A 136 -2.96 -8.07 2.00
N ASN A 137 -2.55 -7.43 0.91
CA ASN A 137 -1.80 -8.05 -0.19
C ASN A 137 -0.30 -7.71 -0.16
N MET A 138 0.14 -6.86 0.75
CA MET A 138 1.57 -6.58 0.91
C MET A 138 2.33 -7.88 1.22
N PRO A 139 3.36 -8.24 0.42
CA PRO A 139 4.18 -9.41 0.70
C PRO A 139 5.14 -9.15 1.86
N ASP A 140 5.37 -10.18 2.67
CA ASP A 140 6.51 -10.24 3.59
C ASP A 140 7.84 -10.50 2.85
N GLY A 141 8.93 -10.65 3.60
CA GLY A 141 10.26 -10.96 3.05
C GLY A 141 10.36 -12.29 2.31
N ASP A 142 9.37 -13.19 2.48
CA ASP A 142 9.27 -14.44 1.74
C ASP A 142 8.35 -14.34 0.52
N GLY A 143 7.62 -13.22 0.35
CA GLY A 143 6.62 -13.03 -0.70
C GLY A 143 5.20 -13.44 -0.28
N SER A 144 4.99 -13.85 0.96
CA SER A 144 3.70 -14.30 1.48
C SER A 144 2.89 -13.11 1.99
N ASN A 145 1.59 -13.08 1.73
CA ASN A 145 0.70 -12.03 2.24
C ASN A 145 -0.02 -12.45 3.54
N VAL A 146 -0.85 -11.56 4.11
CA VAL A 146 -1.50 -11.82 5.40
C VAL A 146 -2.47 -13.03 5.36
N VAL A 147 -3.16 -13.24 4.23
CA VAL A 147 -4.14 -14.33 4.11
C VAL A 147 -3.47 -15.70 4.09
N TYR A 148 -2.26 -15.82 3.54
CA TYR A 148 -1.44 -17.02 3.63
C TYR A 148 -1.21 -17.43 5.08
N TRP A 149 -0.78 -16.48 5.93
CA TRP A 149 -0.51 -16.72 7.34
C TRP A 149 -1.78 -16.95 8.16
N ALA A 150 -2.90 -16.30 7.81
CA ALA A 150 -4.18 -16.53 8.46
C ALA A 150 -4.65 -17.99 8.29
N VAL A 151 -4.57 -18.52 7.06
CA VAL A 151 -4.89 -19.92 6.78
C VAL A 151 -3.94 -20.84 7.53
N MET A 152 -2.63 -20.63 7.39
CA MET A 152 -1.61 -21.51 7.97
C MET A 152 -1.56 -21.55 9.49
N GLY A 153 -1.52 -20.36 10.10
CA GLY A 153 -1.21 -20.20 11.51
C GLY A 153 -2.45 -20.29 12.37
N PHE A 154 -3.48 -19.55 12.01
CA PHE A 154 -4.63 -19.35 12.86
C PHE A 154 -5.75 -20.37 12.53
N LEU A 155 -6.06 -20.61 11.24
CA LEU A 155 -7.19 -21.46 10.84
C LEU A 155 -6.94 -22.98 10.81
N LEU A 156 -5.68 -23.41 10.84
CA LEU A 156 -5.31 -24.83 10.91
C LEU A 156 -5.08 -25.33 12.35
N ARG A 157 -5.08 -24.46 13.37
CA ARG A 157 -4.84 -24.84 14.77
C ARG A 157 -6.13 -25.24 15.49
N LYS A 158 -6.01 -26.08 16.52
CA LYS A 158 -7.12 -26.39 17.44
C LYS A 158 -7.24 -25.27 18.47
N GLU A 159 -8.21 -24.39 18.26
CA GLU A 159 -8.52 -23.29 19.18
C GLU A 159 -9.75 -23.58 20.05
N ASN A 160 -9.87 -22.84 21.16
CA ASN A 160 -11.10 -22.81 21.94
C ASN A 160 -12.21 -22.09 21.14
N GLN A 161 -13.48 -22.41 21.40
CA GLN A 161 -14.62 -21.93 20.60
C GLN A 161 -14.72 -20.39 20.50
N LYS A 162 -14.40 -19.68 21.58
CA LYS A 162 -14.41 -18.21 21.61
C LYS A 162 -13.35 -17.63 20.68
N ASP A 163 -12.13 -18.16 20.77
CA ASP A 163 -11.00 -17.73 19.95
C ASP A 163 -11.32 -17.98 18.49
N ARG A 164 -11.85 -19.17 18.13
CA ARG A 164 -12.25 -19.52 16.76
C ARG A 164 -13.27 -18.57 16.12
N THR A 165 -14.20 -18.02 16.91
CA THR A 165 -15.20 -17.07 16.40
C THR A 165 -14.54 -15.72 16.02
N LEU A 166 -13.51 -15.35 16.80
CA LEU A 166 -12.51 -14.28 16.65
C LEU A 166 -12.04 -13.99 15.22
N SER A 167 -10.81 -14.36 14.93
CA SER A 167 -10.52 -15.47 14.05
C SER A 167 -11.37 -15.55 12.77
N HIS A 168 -12.51 -16.24 12.77
CA HIS A 168 -13.36 -16.29 11.58
C HIS A 168 -13.83 -14.88 11.15
N ARG A 169 -14.29 -14.03 12.07
CA ARG A 169 -14.69 -12.64 11.76
C ARG A 169 -13.54 -11.85 11.14
N VAL A 170 -12.33 -11.97 11.70
CA VAL A 170 -11.16 -11.27 11.19
C VAL A 170 -10.75 -11.81 9.82
N PHE A 171 -10.86 -13.12 9.59
CA PHE A 171 -10.63 -13.71 8.27
C PHE A 171 -11.63 -13.22 7.22
N GLU A 172 -12.93 -13.13 7.54
CA GLU A 172 -13.92 -12.52 6.64
C GLU A 172 -13.56 -11.07 6.31
N LYS A 173 -13.06 -10.32 7.30
CA LYS A 173 -12.60 -8.96 7.09
C LYS A 173 -11.39 -8.90 6.14
N ILE A 174 -10.39 -9.75 6.34
CA ILE A 174 -9.23 -9.87 5.42
C ILE A 174 -9.72 -10.15 3.98
N LEU A 175 -10.65 -11.08 3.80
CA LEU A 175 -11.25 -11.36 2.50
C LEU A 175 -11.99 -10.13 1.93
N PHE A 176 -12.80 -9.46 2.76
CA PHE A 176 -13.53 -8.25 2.36
C PHE A 176 -12.61 -7.12 1.88
N HIS A 177 -11.43 -6.96 2.48
CA HIS A 177 -10.39 -6.03 2.03
C HIS A 177 -9.68 -6.46 0.72
N GLY A 178 -10.12 -7.53 0.08
CA GLY A 178 -9.65 -7.92 -1.25
C GLY A 178 -8.37 -8.75 -1.25
N ALA A 179 -8.20 -9.61 -0.23
CA ALA A 179 -7.05 -10.51 -0.16
C ALA A 179 -6.89 -11.39 -1.42
N ASP A 180 -5.65 -11.53 -1.89
CA ASP A 180 -5.26 -12.39 -2.99
C ASP A 180 -4.81 -13.76 -2.45
N LEU A 181 -5.64 -14.78 -2.63
CA LEU A 181 -5.31 -16.14 -2.20
C LEU A 181 -4.33 -16.84 -3.13
N ASP A 182 -4.12 -16.29 -4.33
CA ASP A 182 -3.34 -16.88 -5.41
C ASP A 182 -1.92 -16.30 -5.50
N GLN A 183 -1.64 -15.22 -4.76
CA GLN A 183 -0.31 -14.64 -4.63
C GLN A 183 0.70 -15.69 -4.16
N LYS A 184 1.69 -15.94 -5.02
CA LYS A 184 2.75 -16.91 -4.76
C LYS A 184 3.94 -16.27 -4.08
N ASN A 185 4.43 -16.93 -3.03
CA ASN A 185 5.67 -16.57 -2.37
C ASN A 185 6.89 -17.15 -3.11
N LYS A 186 8.11 -16.89 -2.61
CA LYS A 186 9.36 -17.38 -3.22
C LYS A 186 9.51 -18.90 -3.31
N TYR A 187 8.61 -19.64 -2.65
CA TYR A 187 8.55 -21.11 -2.66
C TYR A 187 7.45 -21.66 -3.58
N ASP A 188 6.85 -20.82 -4.43
CA ASP A 188 5.71 -21.16 -5.31
C ASP A 188 4.43 -21.54 -4.54
N MET A 189 4.37 -21.23 -3.24
CA MET A 189 3.22 -21.53 -2.37
C MET A 189 2.29 -20.31 -2.27
N ASN A 190 0.98 -20.56 -2.15
CA ASN A 190 -0.04 -19.52 -1.95
C ASN A 190 -1.08 -19.97 -0.90
N ALA A 191 -1.96 -19.06 -0.49
CA ALA A 191 -2.96 -19.35 0.54
C ALA A 191 -3.97 -20.41 0.07
N ARG A 192 -4.32 -20.39 -1.23
CA ARG A 192 -5.26 -21.34 -1.82
C ARG A 192 -4.79 -22.78 -1.69
N ALA A 193 -3.50 -23.06 -1.90
CA ALA A 193 -2.93 -24.40 -1.76
C ALA A 193 -3.11 -24.97 -0.34
N TRP A 194 -3.14 -24.11 0.68
CA TRP A 194 -3.35 -24.52 2.07
C TRP A 194 -4.82 -24.72 2.43
N LEU A 195 -5.76 -24.19 1.65
CA LEU A 195 -7.19 -24.35 1.91
C LEU A 195 -7.63 -25.81 1.85
N ASP A 196 -7.00 -26.66 1.03
CA ASP A 196 -7.34 -28.09 0.95
C ASP A 196 -7.24 -28.81 2.29
N HIS A 197 -6.35 -28.33 3.17
CA HIS A 197 -6.15 -28.84 4.53
C HIS A 197 -6.97 -28.09 5.58
N ALA A 198 -7.65 -26.99 5.21
CA ALA A 198 -8.43 -26.17 6.13
C ALA A 198 -9.76 -26.82 6.53
N ALA A 199 -10.30 -26.36 7.66
CA ALA A 199 -11.59 -26.78 8.17
C ALA A 199 -12.72 -26.46 7.15
N PRO A 200 -13.79 -27.29 7.08
CA PRO A 200 -14.88 -27.10 6.12
C PRO A 200 -15.50 -25.69 6.17
N GLU A 201 -15.59 -25.09 7.35
CA GLU A 201 -16.16 -23.76 7.54
C GLU A 201 -15.32 -22.68 6.85
N VAL A 202 -13.98 -22.81 6.86
CA VAL A 202 -13.08 -21.88 6.19
C VAL A 202 -13.21 -21.97 4.68
N LYS A 203 -13.29 -23.20 4.17
CA LYS A 203 -13.53 -23.45 2.73
C LYS A 203 -14.86 -22.85 2.30
N GLU A 204 -15.90 -22.99 3.12
CA GLU A 204 -17.21 -22.40 2.87
C GLU A 204 -17.16 -20.87 2.86
N MET A 205 -16.45 -20.25 3.80
CA MET A 205 -16.28 -18.79 3.86
C MET A 205 -15.61 -18.26 2.59
N VAL A 206 -14.51 -18.89 2.15
CA VAL A 206 -13.83 -18.52 0.89
C VAL A 206 -14.77 -18.70 -0.30
N THR A 207 -15.44 -19.85 -0.41
CA THR A 207 -16.37 -20.14 -1.51
C THR A 207 -17.49 -19.09 -1.57
N ARG A 208 -18.08 -18.73 -0.42
CA ARG A 208 -19.14 -17.72 -0.31
C ARG A 208 -18.64 -16.35 -0.73
N TRP A 209 -17.45 -15.97 -0.28
CA TRP A 209 -16.84 -14.69 -0.65
C TRP A 209 -16.47 -14.64 -2.14
N GLU A 210 -15.94 -15.72 -2.72
CA GLU A 210 -15.64 -15.81 -4.16
C GLU A 210 -16.91 -15.78 -5.01
N ALA A 211 -17.98 -16.47 -4.57
CA ALA A 211 -19.29 -16.40 -5.22
C ALA A 211 -19.92 -15.01 -5.12
N GLY A 212 -19.61 -14.26 -4.06
CA GLY A 212 -20.04 -12.88 -3.83
C GLY A 212 -19.15 -11.82 -4.47
N ARG A 213 -17.95 -12.18 -4.98
CA ARG A 213 -17.14 -11.25 -5.78
C ARG A 213 -17.97 -10.89 -7.01
N PRO A 214 -18.17 -9.59 -7.34
CA PRO A 214 -18.60 -9.26 -8.68
C PRO A 214 -17.61 -9.93 -9.61
N ALA A 215 -18.10 -10.78 -10.52
CA ALA A 215 -17.23 -11.55 -11.41
C ALA A 215 -16.24 -10.58 -12.04
N VAL A 216 -14.99 -10.61 -11.54
CA VAL A 216 -13.88 -9.94 -12.19
C VAL A 216 -13.68 -10.78 -13.42
N ARG A 217 -14.43 -10.43 -14.48
CA ARG A 217 -14.02 -10.80 -15.82
C ARG A 217 -12.59 -10.29 -15.88
N PRO A 218 -11.59 -11.14 -16.18
CA PRO A 218 -10.25 -10.63 -16.40
C PRO A 218 -10.42 -9.43 -17.30
N ALA A 219 -9.84 -8.29 -16.91
CA ALA A 219 -9.68 -7.22 -17.84
C ALA A 219 -8.83 -7.82 -18.97
N TYR A 220 -9.48 -8.34 -20.00
CA TYR A 220 -8.98 -8.29 -21.34
C TYR A 220 -8.99 -6.81 -21.73
N THR A 221 -8.22 -5.99 -21.00
CA THR A 221 -7.54 -4.91 -21.68
C THR A 221 -6.60 -5.62 -22.64
N VAL A 222 -7.14 -5.96 -23.80
CA VAL A 222 -6.39 -5.75 -25.03
C VAL A 222 -5.83 -4.35 -24.83
N GLN A 223 -4.53 -4.27 -24.53
CA GLN A 223 -3.79 -3.01 -24.44
C GLN A 223 -4.30 -2.16 -25.59
N PRO A 224 -4.80 -0.93 -25.34
CA PRO A 224 -5.41 -0.16 -26.39
C PRO A 224 -4.41 -0.09 -27.55
N LYS A 225 -4.84 -0.53 -28.74
CA LYS A 225 -4.14 -0.10 -29.95
C LYS A 225 -4.24 1.41 -29.91
N PHE A 226 -3.11 2.07 -29.62
CA PHE A 226 -3.06 3.51 -29.48
C PHE A 226 -3.80 4.17 -30.63
N PRO A 227 -4.61 5.21 -30.37
CA PRO A 227 -5.29 5.96 -31.42
C PRO A 227 -4.27 6.38 -32.49
N THR A 228 -4.62 6.20 -33.76
CA THR A 228 -3.75 6.53 -34.90
C THR A 228 -3.55 8.05 -35.10
N GLY A 229 -4.09 8.89 -34.20
CA GLY A 229 -4.02 10.35 -34.24
C GLY A 229 -3.00 11.01 -33.32
N LEU A 230 -2.24 10.23 -32.52
CA LEU A 230 -1.16 10.79 -31.67
C LEU A 230 0.01 11.29 -32.53
N HIS A 231 0.67 12.36 -32.09
CA HIS A 231 1.88 12.86 -32.76
C HIS A 231 3.10 11.98 -32.46
N TYR A 232 3.15 11.31 -31.30
CA TYR A 232 4.30 10.51 -30.85
C TYR A 232 3.99 9.04 -30.50
N PRO A 233 3.28 8.26 -31.35
CA PRO A 233 2.75 6.95 -30.99
C PRO A 233 3.82 5.92 -30.59
N ALA A 234 4.99 5.94 -31.25
CA ALA A 234 6.11 5.04 -30.92
C ALA A 234 6.77 5.38 -29.58
N LEU A 235 6.84 6.66 -29.22
CA LEU A 235 7.41 7.11 -27.95
C LEU A 235 6.46 6.76 -26.80
N VAL A 236 5.15 6.93 -26.99
CA VAL A 236 4.15 6.52 -26.00
C VAL A 236 4.26 5.03 -25.71
N GLN A 237 4.36 4.17 -26.73
CA GLN A 237 4.56 2.72 -26.53
C GLN A 237 5.83 2.41 -25.73
N LYS A 238 6.93 3.14 -25.99
CA LYS A 238 8.19 2.98 -25.26
C LYS A 238 8.03 3.36 -23.78
N ILE A 239 7.51 4.56 -23.49
CA ILE A 239 7.28 5.03 -22.11
C ILE A 239 6.32 4.08 -21.37
N TRP A 240 5.30 3.56 -22.06
CA TRP A 240 4.32 2.65 -21.47
C TRP A 240 4.86 1.26 -21.13
N SER A 241 5.92 0.82 -21.83
CA SER A 241 6.59 -0.45 -21.57
C SER A 241 7.49 -0.43 -20.32
N GLU A 242 7.70 0.75 -19.71
CA GLU A 242 8.43 0.88 -18.46
C GLU A 242 7.62 0.27 -17.29
N PRO A 243 8.24 -0.58 -16.45
CA PRO A 243 7.55 -1.26 -15.37
C PRO A 243 6.91 -0.27 -14.38
N SER A 244 5.73 -0.62 -13.87
CA SER A 244 4.96 0.23 -12.94
C SER A 244 5.49 0.24 -11.50
N SER A 245 6.61 -0.45 -11.22
CA SER A 245 7.24 -0.50 -9.90
C SER A 245 8.29 0.60 -9.76
N THR A 246 8.12 1.48 -8.77
CA THR A 246 9.11 2.26 -7.98
C THR A 246 10.28 3.02 -8.64
N ASN A 247 10.51 2.85 -9.94
CA ASN A 247 11.34 3.65 -10.86
C ASN A 247 10.50 4.03 -12.09
N THR A 248 9.22 4.37 -11.94
CA THR A 248 8.44 4.88 -13.07
C THR A 248 8.93 6.28 -13.41
N SER A 249 9.23 6.54 -14.69
CA SER A 249 9.49 7.90 -15.14
C SER A 249 8.28 8.82 -14.86
N LEU A 250 8.51 10.10 -14.53
CA LEU A 250 7.44 11.08 -14.38
C LEU A 250 6.49 11.10 -15.60
N SER A 251 7.04 10.85 -16.80
CA SER A 251 6.27 10.68 -18.03
C SER A 251 5.35 9.47 -17.98
N GLY A 252 5.83 8.31 -17.53
CA GLY A 252 5.01 7.11 -17.35
C GLY A 252 3.87 7.29 -16.35
N GLU A 253 4.12 7.97 -15.23
CA GLU A 253 3.07 8.29 -14.25
C GLU A 253 2.02 9.24 -14.82
N MET A 254 2.44 10.27 -15.55
CA MET A 254 1.52 11.20 -16.20
C MET A 254 0.67 10.50 -17.26
N LEU A 255 1.25 9.61 -18.08
CA LEU A 255 0.47 8.83 -19.04
C LEU A 255 -0.58 7.96 -18.33
N ARG A 256 -0.22 7.27 -17.24
CA ARG A 256 -1.16 6.42 -16.49
C ARG A 256 -2.28 7.24 -15.85
N ALA A 257 -1.97 8.43 -15.36
CA ALA A 257 -2.95 9.37 -14.85
C ALA A 257 -3.96 9.80 -15.95
N VAL A 258 -3.47 10.15 -17.15
CA VAL A 258 -4.33 10.52 -18.29
C VAL A 258 -5.22 9.37 -18.72
N GLU A 259 -4.69 8.15 -18.84
CA GLU A 259 -5.48 6.97 -19.21
C GLU A 259 -6.50 6.57 -18.16
N THR A 260 -6.16 6.69 -16.88
CA THR A 260 -7.12 6.44 -15.78
C THR A 260 -8.31 7.41 -15.86
N LEU A 261 -8.04 8.67 -16.16
CA LEU A 261 -9.09 9.68 -16.37
C LEU A 261 -9.90 9.44 -17.64
N ARG A 262 -9.27 8.92 -18.71
CA ARG A 262 -9.95 8.56 -19.96
C ARG A 262 -10.91 7.41 -19.73
N ASP A 263 -10.41 6.32 -19.15
CA ASP A 263 -11.19 5.12 -18.89
C ASP A 263 -12.39 5.42 -17.96
N GLU A 264 -12.16 6.15 -16.87
CA GLU A 264 -13.24 6.50 -15.94
C GLU A 264 -14.34 7.34 -16.62
N ALA A 265 -13.98 8.30 -17.47
CA ALA A 265 -14.96 9.15 -18.15
C ALA A 265 -15.70 8.43 -19.30
N GLN A 266 -14.99 7.63 -20.10
CA GLN A 266 -15.54 6.98 -21.29
C GLN A 266 -16.29 5.69 -20.94
N ARG A 267 -15.69 4.84 -20.10
CA ARG A 267 -16.24 3.53 -19.73
C ARG A 267 -17.26 3.63 -18.60
N ASN A 268 -16.92 4.38 -17.55
CA ASN A 268 -17.76 4.48 -16.35
C ASN A 268 -18.62 5.74 -16.28
N GLY A 269 -18.43 6.70 -17.21
CA GLY A 269 -19.17 7.97 -17.18
C GLY A 269 -18.89 8.79 -15.92
N ASN A 270 -17.70 8.66 -15.32
CA ASN A 270 -17.32 9.22 -14.02
C ASN A 270 -18.11 8.71 -12.80
N ALA A 271 -18.71 7.51 -12.87
CA ALA A 271 -19.45 6.93 -11.74
C ALA A 271 -18.57 6.71 -10.49
N ASN A 272 -17.28 6.40 -10.66
CA ASN A 272 -16.31 6.19 -9.59
C ASN A 272 -15.40 7.41 -9.37
N TYR A 273 -15.73 8.55 -9.97
CA TYR A 273 -14.90 9.75 -9.89
C TYR A 273 -14.82 10.27 -8.45
N LYS A 274 -13.59 10.30 -7.91
CA LYS A 274 -13.25 10.74 -6.56
C LYS A 274 -12.24 11.89 -6.59
N ASN A 275 -11.96 12.48 -5.42
CA ASN A 275 -10.95 13.53 -5.31
C ASN A 275 -9.54 13.09 -5.80
N THR A 276 -9.25 11.79 -5.77
CA THR A 276 -8.02 11.21 -6.34
C THR A 276 -7.90 11.44 -7.86
N HIS A 277 -8.98 11.31 -8.62
CA HIS A 277 -9.01 11.59 -10.06
C HIS A 277 -8.77 13.08 -10.34
N LYS A 278 -9.36 13.95 -9.53
CA LYS A 278 -9.07 15.39 -9.60
C LYS A 278 -7.59 15.67 -9.34
N LYS A 279 -6.99 15.00 -8.34
CA LYS A 279 -5.55 15.10 -8.05
C LYS A 279 -4.68 14.59 -9.22
N MET A 280 -5.08 13.54 -9.92
CA MET A 280 -4.39 13.07 -11.13
C MET A 280 -4.34 14.14 -12.23
N ALA A 281 -5.46 14.80 -12.51
CA ALA A 281 -5.50 15.89 -13.50
C ALA A 281 -4.66 17.10 -13.05
N VAL A 282 -4.63 17.41 -11.75
CA VAL A 282 -3.79 18.47 -11.17
C VAL A 282 -2.31 18.10 -11.28
N PHE A 283 -1.94 16.85 -10.98
CA PHE A 283 -0.58 16.35 -11.09
C PHE A 283 -0.05 16.50 -12.52
N VAL A 284 -0.78 16.01 -13.52
CA VAL A 284 -0.38 16.16 -14.94
C VAL A 284 -0.20 17.63 -15.30
N ARG A 285 -1.16 18.49 -14.92
CA ARG A 285 -1.10 19.94 -15.20
C ARG A 285 0.13 20.59 -14.59
N ASP A 286 0.35 20.39 -13.30
CA ASP A 286 1.36 21.12 -12.54
C ASP A 286 2.76 20.64 -12.89
N THR A 287 2.93 19.33 -13.18
CA THR A 287 4.20 18.77 -13.68
C THR A 287 4.55 19.32 -15.06
N LEU A 288 3.60 19.34 -16.01
CA LEU A 288 3.85 19.87 -17.36
C LEU A 288 4.15 21.37 -17.32
N ILE A 289 3.31 22.17 -16.66
CA ILE A 289 3.47 23.63 -16.61
C ILE A 289 4.71 24.02 -15.80
N GLY A 290 4.95 23.34 -14.67
CA GLY A 290 6.09 23.60 -13.79
C GLY A 290 7.44 23.30 -14.42
N SER A 291 7.47 22.48 -15.49
CA SER A 291 8.69 22.15 -16.23
C SER A 291 9.33 23.35 -16.94
N GLY A 292 8.53 24.36 -17.31
CA GLY A 292 8.99 25.50 -18.11
C GLY A 292 9.28 25.18 -19.58
N TYR A 293 8.98 23.98 -20.09
CA TYR A 293 9.27 23.58 -21.47
C TYR A 293 8.23 24.06 -22.50
N PHE A 294 7.06 24.49 -22.06
CA PHE A 294 5.93 24.81 -22.93
C PHE A 294 5.78 26.33 -23.13
N PRO A 295 5.52 26.80 -24.36
CA PRO A 295 5.23 28.21 -24.61
C PRO A 295 3.87 28.58 -24.00
N GLN A 296 3.64 29.89 -23.80
CA GLN A 296 2.46 30.40 -23.11
C GLN A 296 1.13 29.91 -23.73
N ALA A 297 1.07 29.75 -25.06
CA ALA A 297 -0.13 29.24 -25.73
C ALA A 297 -0.45 27.79 -25.34
N ASP A 298 0.55 26.92 -25.25
CA ASP A 298 0.37 25.51 -24.89
C ASP A 298 0.12 25.35 -23.39
N VAL A 299 0.72 26.19 -22.54
CA VAL A 299 0.37 26.27 -21.11
C VAL A 299 -1.13 26.54 -20.91
N GLN A 300 -1.72 27.46 -21.69
CA GLN A 300 -3.16 27.72 -21.60
C GLN A 300 -4.00 26.53 -22.09
N ARG A 301 -3.55 25.84 -23.15
CA ARG A 301 -4.21 24.62 -23.64
C ARG A 301 -4.16 23.49 -22.61
N ILE A 302 -3.03 23.28 -21.93
CA ILE A 302 -2.87 22.29 -20.85
C ILE A 302 -3.79 22.62 -19.68
N ARG A 303 -3.84 23.89 -19.24
CA ARG A 303 -4.77 24.33 -18.16
C ARG A 303 -6.22 24.04 -18.53
N TRP A 304 -6.65 24.48 -19.71
CA TRP A 304 -8.02 24.28 -20.17
C TRP A 304 -8.39 22.80 -20.30
N SER A 305 -7.46 21.99 -20.82
CA SER A 305 -7.62 20.54 -21.00
C SER A 305 -7.77 19.83 -19.66
N THR A 306 -6.86 20.08 -18.72
CA THR A 306 -6.92 19.46 -17.39
C THR A 306 -8.13 19.95 -16.57
N GLU A 307 -8.55 21.22 -16.68
CA GLU A 307 -9.76 21.74 -16.03
C GLU A 307 -11.04 21.05 -16.50
N LYS A 308 -11.12 20.63 -17.77
CA LYS A 308 -12.24 19.80 -18.25
C LYS A 308 -12.27 18.46 -17.54
N LEU A 309 -11.12 17.81 -17.37
CA LEU A 309 -10.99 16.50 -16.73
C LEU A 309 -11.22 16.54 -15.20
N MET A 310 -11.12 17.73 -14.58
CA MET A 310 -11.43 17.93 -13.15
C MET A 310 -12.93 17.91 -12.82
N LYS A 311 -13.82 17.96 -13.82
CA LYS A 311 -15.27 18.07 -13.63
C LYS A 311 -15.91 16.69 -13.46
N GLY A 312 -15.80 16.11 -12.26
CA GLY A 312 -16.36 14.78 -11.96
C GLY A 312 -17.81 14.57 -12.38
N ARG A 313 -18.71 15.55 -12.15
CA ARG A 313 -20.14 15.46 -12.52
C ARG A 313 -20.43 15.63 -14.02
N ARG A 314 -19.43 15.96 -14.84
CA ARG A 314 -19.56 16.19 -16.29
C ARG A 314 -18.40 15.48 -17.00
N PRO A 315 -18.49 14.15 -17.19
CA PRO A 315 -17.44 13.39 -17.86
C PRO A 315 -17.19 13.93 -19.26
N TYR A 316 -15.92 14.16 -19.58
CA TYR A 316 -15.50 14.55 -20.92
C TYR A 316 -15.14 13.27 -21.69
N LYS A 317 -15.83 12.98 -22.79
CA LYS A 317 -15.73 11.66 -23.44
C LYS A 317 -14.94 11.66 -24.76
N GLN A 318 -14.67 12.84 -25.31
CA GLN A 318 -13.96 12.98 -26.58
C GLN A 318 -12.45 12.79 -26.37
N ASP A 319 -11.79 12.10 -27.30
CA ASP A 319 -10.36 11.77 -27.21
C ASP A 319 -9.43 12.99 -27.38
N ASP A 320 -9.92 14.07 -27.97
CA ASP A 320 -9.14 15.28 -28.30
C ASP A 320 -8.33 15.85 -27.12
N VAL A 321 -8.93 15.90 -25.93
CA VAL A 321 -8.28 16.40 -24.71
C VAL A 321 -7.27 15.39 -24.16
N TYR A 322 -7.56 14.10 -24.26
CA TYR A 322 -6.70 13.06 -23.74
C TYR A 322 -5.46 12.88 -24.63
N ASP A 323 -5.66 12.85 -25.94
CA ASP A 323 -4.60 12.72 -26.94
C ASP A 323 -3.66 13.93 -26.87
N LEU A 324 -4.20 15.14 -26.72
CA LEU A 324 -3.39 16.34 -26.47
C LEU A 324 -2.49 16.16 -25.25
N LEU A 325 -3.05 15.75 -24.10
CA LEU A 325 -2.24 15.60 -22.88
C LEU A 325 -1.19 14.49 -23.02
N VAL A 326 -1.49 13.40 -23.74
CA VAL A 326 -0.52 12.35 -24.05
C VAL A 326 0.64 12.90 -24.90
N ASP A 327 0.34 13.72 -25.91
CA ASP A 327 1.36 14.37 -26.74
C ASP A 327 2.20 15.38 -25.93
N GLU A 328 1.59 16.17 -25.05
CA GLU A 328 2.33 17.09 -24.18
C GLU A 328 3.25 16.34 -23.21
N VAL A 329 2.84 15.18 -22.71
CA VAL A 329 3.71 14.30 -21.90
C VAL A 329 4.90 13.80 -22.71
N CYS A 330 4.72 13.51 -24.00
CA CYS A 330 5.81 13.14 -24.90
C CYS A 330 6.78 14.31 -25.13
N VAL A 331 6.27 15.52 -25.33
CA VAL A 331 7.08 16.73 -25.46
C VAL A 331 7.89 16.97 -24.18
N TYR A 332 7.27 16.83 -23.02
CA TYR A 332 7.96 16.89 -21.73
C TYR A 332 9.07 15.83 -21.63
N HIS A 333 8.79 14.59 -22.02
CA HIS A 333 9.76 13.50 -21.99
C HIS A 333 10.98 13.78 -22.88
N LEU A 334 10.76 14.33 -24.08
CA LEU A 334 11.83 14.69 -25.01
C LEU A 334 12.65 15.90 -24.55
N ALA A 335 12.03 16.85 -23.84
CA ALA A 335 12.70 18.06 -23.35
C ALA A 335 13.40 17.87 -21.99
N SER A 336 13.06 16.82 -21.25
CA SER A 336 13.62 16.56 -19.92
C SER A 336 15.07 16.05 -20.00
N PRO A 337 16.03 16.69 -19.31
CA PRO A 337 17.47 16.39 -19.43
C PRO A 337 17.94 15.07 -18.79
N ASN A 338 17.05 14.29 -18.17
CA ASN A 338 17.39 13.02 -17.52
C ASN A 338 16.66 11.85 -18.21
N HIS A 339 17.19 11.39 -19.33
CA HIS A 339 17.12 9.96 -19.62
C HIS A 339 18.17 9.29 -18.73
N TYR A 340 17.79 8.21 -18.05
CA TYR A 340 18.55 7.45 -17.04
C TYR A 340 18.49 7.99 -15.60
N LEU A 341 17.60 7.40 -14.79
CA LEU A 341 17.98 6.75 -13.53
C LEU A 341 17.19 5.45 -13.39
#